data_AF-A0A0T6ABZ6-F1
#
_entry.id   AF-A0A0T6ABZ6-F1
#
_cell.length_a   1.000
_cell.length_b   1.000
_cell.length_c   1.000
_cell.angle_alpha   90.00
_cell.angle_beta   90.00
_cell.angle_gamma   90.00
#
_symmetry.space_group_name_H-M   'P 1'
#
loop_
_entity.id
_entity.type
_entity.pdbx_description
1 polymer ?
#
loop_
_entity_poly.entity_id
_entity_poly.type
_entity_poly.pdbx_seq_one_letter_code
_entity_poly.pdbx_strand_id
1 'polypeptide(L)'
;MRTFFKVMLYLLVPQLLVMGALALFAPEAAARIWNFPLKDPALARIVGPPWIALGVLCLIMARDLDRYRAVAWVPFLGTWLQFGRAVHSLWSGELAPAVATSQIVWEGIFGALGLIAYLGAYRR
;
A
#
# COMPACT_ATOMS: atom_id res chain seq x y z
N MET A 1 17.98 11.39 0.30
CA MET A 1 17.15 10.24 0.75
C MET A 1 15.95 10.66 1.60
N ARG A 2 16.12 11.48 2.65
CA ARG A 2 15.00 11.94 3.49
C ARG A 2 13.84 12.61 2.73
N THR A 3 14.13 13.57 1.84
CA THR A 3 13.11 14.23 1.01
C THR A 3 12.40 13.24 0.08
N PHE A 4 13.14 12.33 -0.54
CA PHE A 4 12.59 11.30 -1.40
C PHE A 4 11.61 10.39 -0.64
N PHE A 5 11.98 9.94 0.56
CA PHE A 5 11.09 9.15 1.42
C PHE A 5 9.83 9.91 1.83
N LYS A 6 9.95 11.20 2.18
CA LYS A 6 8.78 12.08 2.43
C LYS A 6 7.85 12.13 1.22
N VAL A 7 8.40 12.31 0.02
CA VAL A 7 7.61 12.33 -1.22
C VAL A 7 6.87 11.01 -1.42
N MET A 8 7.53 9.86 -1.19
CA MET A 8 6.86 8.55 -1.28
C MET A 8 5.69 8.42 -0.31
N LEU A 9 5.85 8.87 0.95
CA LEU A 9 4.73 8.90 1.91
C LEU A 9 3.59 9.80 1.44
N TYR A 10 3.90 10.99 0.90
CA TYR A 10 2.88 11.89 0.36
C TYR A 10 2.15 11.31 -0.85
N LEU A 11 2.82 10.54 -1.71
CA LEU A 11 2.19 9.86 -2.85
C LEU A 11 1.24 8.73 -2.40
N LEU A 12 1.53 8.08 -1.28
CA LEU A 12 0.64 7.08 -0.70
C LEU A 12 -0.65 7.71 -0.15
N VAL A 13 -0.62 8.93 0.39
CA VAL A 13 -1.80 9.57 0.97
C VAL A 13 -3.01 9.59 0.01
N PRO A 14 -2.95 10.20 -1.19
CA PRO A 14 -4.10 10.27 -2.07
C PRO A 14 -4.56 8.87 -2.51
N GLN A 15 -3.62 7.93 -2.75
CA GLN A 15 -3.98 6.56 -3.08
C GLN A 15 -4.78 5.92 -1.94
N LEU A 16 -4.27 5.93 -0.71
CA LEU A 16 -4.92 5.32 0.44
C LEU A 16 -6.28 5.98 0.75
N LEU A 17 -6.38 7.30 0.65
CA LEU A 17 -7.63 8.04 0.87
C LEU A 17 -8.68 7.77 -0.21
N VAL A 18 -8.30 7.79 -1.49
CA VAL A 18 -9.21 7.51 -2.61
C VAL A 18 -9.69 6.06 -2.53
N MET A 19 -8.79 5.12 -2.24
CA MET A 19 -9.13 3.71 -2.12
C MET A 19 -10.04 3.46 -0.92
N GLY A 20 -9.75 4.08 0.22
CA GLY A 20 -10.62 4.00 1.39
C GLY A 20 -12.00 4.63 1.16
N ALA A 21 -12.06 5.78 0.47
CA ALA A 21 -13.32 6.42 0.09
C ALA A 21 -14.13 5.58 -0.90
N LEU A 22 -13.49 5.01 -1.92
CA LEU A 22 -14.13 4.07 -2.86
C LEU A 22 -14.71 2.86 -2.12
N ALA A 23 -13.98 2.28 -1.17
CA ALA A 23 -14.47 1.18 -0.34
C ALA A 23 -15.72 1.55 0.48
N LEU A 24 -15.81 2.79 0.98
CA LEU A 24 -16.93 3.22 1.81
C LEU A 24 -18.17 3.64 1.00
N PHE A 25 -17.96 4.44 -0.05
CA PHE A 25 -19.03 5.10 -0.79
C PHE A 25 -19.45 4.35 -2.06
N ALA A 26 -18.57 3.52 -2.62
CA ALA A 26 -18.83 2.75 -3.84
C ALA A 26 -18.20 1.33 -3.75
N PRO A 27 -18.55 0.53 -2.72
CA PRO A 27 -17.93 -0.76 -2.47
C PRO A 27 -18.10 -1.76 -3.61
N GLU A 28 -19.15 -1.65 -4.43
CA GLU A 28 -19.36 -2.48 -5.61
C GLU A 28 -18.33 -2.15 -6.71
N ALA A 29 -18.04 -0.87 -6.91
CA ALA A 29 -16.98 -0.45 -7.83
C ALA A 29 -15.61 -0.85 -7.29
N ALA A 30 -15.40 -0.66 -5.99
CA ALA A 30 -14.16 -1.03 -5.32
C ALA A 30 -13.90 -2.55 -5.41
N ALA A 31 -14.92 -3.39 -5.19
CA ALA A 31 -14.84 -4.84 -5.34
C ALA A 31 -14.57 -5.31 -6.79
N ARG A 32 -15.03 -4.55 -7.79
CA ARG A 32 -14.71 -4.83 -9.20
C ARG A 32 -13.29 -4.42 -9.57
N ILE A 33 -12.80 -3.32 -9.00
CA ILE A 33 -11.42 -2.85 -9.20
C ILE A 33 -10.44 -3.78 -8.47
N TRP A 34 -10.82 -4.28 -7.30
CA TRP A 34 -10.03 -5.21 -6.49
C TRP A 34 -10.30 -6.66 -6.89
N ASN A 35 -9.62 -7.11 -7.95
CA ASN A 35 -9.71 -8.48 -8.47
C ASN A 35 -9.54 -9.60 -7.40
N PHE A 36 -8.89 -9.32 -6.25
CA PHE A 36 -8.75 -10.24 -5.11
C PHE A 36 -8.18 -9.49 -3.89
N PRO A 37 -8.61 -9.70 -2.62
CA PRO A 37 -9.61 -10.65 -2.11
C PRO A 37 -11.01 -10.04 -1.88
N LEU A 38 -11.20 -8.76 -2.17
CA LEU A 38 -12.43 -8.01 -1.84
C LEU A 38 -13.47 -8.13 -2.95
N LYS A 39 -13.80 -9.36 -3.37
CA LYS A 39 -14.92 -9.58 -4.31
C LYS A 39 -16.28 -9.32 -3.65
N ASP A 40 -16.30 -9.29 -2.32
CA ASP A 40 -17.47 -8.98 -1.51
C ASP A 40 -17.51 -7.47 -1.16
N PRO A 41 -18.54 -6.73 -1.62
CA PRO A 41 -18.77 -5.34 -1.24
C PRO A 41 -18.84 -5.10 0.28
N ALA A 42 -19.31 -6.09 1.06
CA ALA A 42 -19.35 -5.97 2.52
C ALA A 42 -17.93 -5.93 3.11
N LEU A 43 -17.02 -6.78 2.62
CA LEU A 43 -15.61 -6.74 3.01
C LEU A 43 -14.94 -5.44 2.56
N ALA A 44 -15.28 -4.92 1.37
CA ALA A 44 -14.78 -3.63 0.89
C ALA A 44 -15.10 -2.49 1.88
N ARG A 45 -16.32 -2.44 2.42
CA ARG A 45 -16.70 -1.43 3.44
C ARG A 45 -15.91 -1.57 4.74
N ILE A 46 -15.61 -2.80 5.16
CA ILE A 46 -14.85 -3.06 6.39
C ILE A 46 -13.40 -2.58 6.25
N VAL A 47 -12.79 -2.74 5.06
CA VAL A 47 -11.40 -2.33 4.86
C VAL A 47 -11.24 -0.82 4.58
N GLY A 48 -12.28 -0.13 4.15
CA GLY A 48 -12.24 1.30 3.83
C GLY A 48 -11.68 2.19 4.95
N PRO A 49 -12.20 2.11 6.19
CA PRO A 49 -11.69 2.90 7.31
C PRO A 49 -10.20 2.64 7.63
N PRO A 50 -9.70 1.38 7.66
CA PRO A 50 -8.27 1.11 7.73
C PRO A 50 -7.41 1.81 6.66
N TRP A 51 -7.85 1.83 5.39
CA TRP A 51 -7.14 2.52 4.31
C TRP A 51 -7.07 4.03 4.56
N ILE A 52 -8.18 4.65 4.98
CA ILE A 52 -8.21 6.08 5.32
C ILE A 52 -7.29 6.38 6.50
N ALA A 53 -7.37 5.59 7.57
CA ALA A 53 -6.53 5.75 8.75
C ALA A 53 -5.03 5.66 8.39
N LEU A 54 -4.65 4.70 7.54
CA LEU A 54 -3.28 4.58 7.06
C LEU A 54 -2.86 5.80 6.21
N GLY A 55 -3.76 6.32 5.37
CA GLY A 55 -3.52 7.56 4.60
C GLY A 55 -3.25 8.76 5.50
N VAL A 56 -4.03 8.93 6.57
CA VAL A 56 -3.83 9.99 7.56
C VAL A 56 -2.53 9.79 8.33
N LEU A 57 -2.21 8.56 8.72
CA LEU A 57 -0.93 8.24 9.38
C LEU A 57 0.26 8.57 8.47
N CYS A 58 0.21 8.21 7.19
CA CYS A 58 1.24 8.59 6.20
C CYS A 58 1.42 10.12 6.15
N LEU A 59 0.33 10.88 6.17
CA LEU A 59 0.38 12.34 6.18
C LEU A 59 1.04 12.90 7.45
N ILE A 60 0.67 12.39 8.62
CA ILE A 60 1.24 12.78 9.91
C ILE A 60 2.75 12.48 9.93
N MET A 61 3.13 11.26 9.53
CA MET A 61 4.53 10.85 9.46
C MET A 61 5.33 11.67 8.45
N ALA A 62 4.77 11.98 7.28
CA ALA A 62 5.45 12.81 6.28
C ALA A 62 5.74 14.23 6.77
N ARG A 63 4.84 14.80 7.61
CA ARG A 63 5.03 16.11 8.24
C ARG A 63 6.16 16.09 9.27
N ASP A 64 6.14 15.12 10.19
CA ASP A 64 7.10 15.02 11.29
C ASP A 64 7.88 13.69 11.29
N LEU A 65 8.69 13.51 10.25
CA LEU A 65 9.34 12.23 9.97
C LEU A 65 10.26 11.76 11.13
N ASP A 66 10.98 12.68 11.79
CA ASP A 66 11.96 12.32 12.84
C ASP A 66 11.28 11.76 14.08
N ARG A 67 10.13 12.34 14.47
CA ARG A 67 9.33 11.85 15.59
C ARG A 67 8.82 10.44 15.36
N TYR A 68 8.46 10.10 14.12
CA TYR A 68 7.87 8.82 13.74
C TYR A 68 8.86 7.85 13.10
N ARG A 69 10.18 8.11 13.17
CA ARG A 69 11.21 7.32 12.49
C ARG A 69 11.08 5.81 12.71
N ALA A 70 10.74 5.36 13.92
CA ALA A 70 10.66 3.94 14.26
C ALA A 70 9.54 3.19 13.53
N VAL A 71 8.50 3.90 13.09
CA VAL A 71 7.29 3.32 12.48
C VAL A 71 7.03 3.82 11.06
N ALA A 72 7.83 4.77 10.56
CA ALA A 72 7.61 5.37 9.24
C ALA A 72 7.71 4.38 8.07
N TRP A 73 8.32 3.20 8.29
CA TRP A 73 8.40 2.12 7.32
C TRP A 73 7.12 1.27 7.22
N VAL A 74 6.23 1.31 8.23
CA VAL A 74 5.03 0.47 8.33
C VAL A 74 4.10 0.57 7.10
N PRO A 75 3.86 1.74 6.47
CA PRO A 75 3.04 1.82 5.27
C PRO A 75 3.53 0.95 4.11
N PHE A 76 4.84 0.68 4.05
CA PHE A 76 5.45 -0.15 3.01
C PHE A 76 5.37 -1.65 3.34
N LEU A 77 5.05 -2.03 4.59
CA LEU A 77 4.80 -3.44 4.93
C LEU A 77 3.60 -3.98 4.12
N GLY A 78 2.57 -3.16 3.92
CA GLY A 78 1.41 -3.53 3.09
C GLY A 78 1.81 -3.90 1.66
N THR A 79 2.73 -3.13 1.07
CA THR A 79 3.30 -3.40 -0.26
C THR A 79 4.04 -4.74 -0.29
N TRP A 80 4.86 -5.04 0.72
CA TRP A 80 5.56 -6.33 0.82
C TRP A 80 4.62 -7.52 1.02
N LEU A 81 3.55 -7.35 1.80
CA LEU A 81 2.53 -8.38 1.97
C LEU A 81 1.78 -8.64 0.65
N GLN A 82 1.45 -7.59 -0.11
CA GLN A 82 0.81 -7.72 -1.42
C GLN A 82 1.74 -8.34 -2.46
N PHE A 83 3.04 -8.02 -2.41
CA PHE A 83 4.07 -8.69 -3.19
C PHE A 83 4.10 -10.19 -2.88
N GLY A 84 4.25 -10.57 -1.61
CA GLY A 84 4.29 -11.98 -1.20
C GLY A 84 3.03 -12.74 -1.58
N ARG A 85 1.85 -12.12 -1.43
CA ARG A 85 0.58 -12.67 -1.89
C ARG A 85 0.55 -12.89 -3.40
N ALA A 86 1.00 -11.92 -4.19
CA ALA A 86 1.01 -12.02 -5.65
C ALA A 86 1.95 -13.14 -6.12
N VAL A 87 3.13 -13.29 -5.48
CA VAL A 87 4.06 -14.41 -5.74
C VAL A 87 3.41 -15.75 -5.39
N HIS A 88 2.78 -15.86 -4.22
CA HIS A 88 2.09 -17.08 -3.81
C HIS A 88 0.95 -17.47 -4.76
N SER A 89 0.10 -16.51 -5.14
CA SER A 89 -1.02 -16.76 -6.08
C SER A 89 -0.55 -17.10 -7.49
N LEU A 90 0.64 -16.64 -7.92
CA LEU A 90 1.26 -17.09 -9.17
C LEU A 90 1.72 -18.55 -9.07
N TRP A 91 2.41 -18.91 -7.99
CA TRP A 91 2.89 -20.28 -7.78
C TRP A 91 1.73 -21.27 -7.65
N SER A 92 0.72 -20.95 -6.85
CA SER A 92 -0.46 -21.80 -6.65
C SER A 92 -1.39 -21.89 -7.87
N GLY A 93 -1.19 -21.07 -8.91
CA GLY A 93 -2.02 -21.05 -10.11
C GLY A 93 -3.37 -20.33 -9.94
N GLU A 94 -3.60 -19.64 -8.82
CA GLU A 94 -4.82 -18.88 -8.55
C GLU A 94 -4.96 -17.61 -9.42
N LEU A 95 -3.84 -16.99 -9.79
CA LEU A 95 -3.80 -15.80 -10.64
C LEU A 95 -3.14 -16.09 -11.98
N ALA A 96 -3.71 -15.53 -13.04
CA ALA A 96 -3.11 -15.56 -14.37
C ALA A 96 -1.72 -14.88 -14.33
N PRO A 97 -0.69 -15.45 -15.00
CA PRO A 97 0.67 -14.91 -14.97
C PRO A 97 0.78 -13.44 -15.32
N ALA A 98 0.00 -12.97 -16.31
CA ALA A 98 0.00 -11.57 -16.74
C ALA A 98 -0.45 -10.61 -15.61
N VAL A 99 -1.43 -11.01 -14.80
CA VAL A 99 -1.96 -10.20 -13.70
C VAL A 99 -0.97 -10.22 -12.53
N ALA A 100 -0.52 -11.42 -12.14
CA ALA A 100 0.40 -11.57 -11.00
C ALA A 100 1.75 -10.89 -11.26
N THR A 101 2.31 -11.02 -12.48
CA THR A 101 3.61 -10.41 -12.82
C THR A 101 3.54 -8.88 -12.70
N SER A 102 2.46 -8.27 -13.16
CA SER A 102 2.29 -6.82 -13.04
C SER A 102 2.29 -6.36 -11.58
N GLN A 103 1.57 -7.09 -10.71
CA GLN A 103 1.49 -6.77 -9.28
C GLN A 103 2.82 -7.04 -8.56
N ILE A 104 3.51 -8.15 -8.86
CA ILE A 104 4.83 -8.49 -8.31
C ILE A 104 5.85 -7.39 -8.66
N VAL A 105 5.86 -6.91 -9.91
CA VAL A 105 6.79 -5.87 -10.35
C VAL A 105 6.50 -4.54 -9.63
N TRP A 106 5.24 -4.08 -9.64
CA TRP A 106 4.91 -2.78 -9.03
C TRP A 106 5.08 -2.77 -7.52
N GLU A 107 4.56 -3.77 -6.81
CA GLU A 107 4.69 -3.88 -5.35
C GLU A 107 6.17 -4.10 -4.97
N GLY A 108 6.91 -4.93 -5.73
CA GLY A 108 8.33 -5.17 -5.49
C GLY A 108 9.18 -3.92 -5.65
N ILE A 109 9.01 -3.17 -6.75
CA ILE A 109 9.72 -1.92 -7.00
C ILE A 109 9.36 -0.89 -5.93
N PHE A 110 8.06 -0.67 -5.67
CA PHE A 110 7.63 0.36 -4.74
C PHE A 110 8.07 0.04 -3.30
N GLY A 111 7.99 -1.23 -2.89
CA GLY A 111 8.41 -1.69 -1.57
C GLY A 111 9.92 -1.59 -1.38
N ALA A 112 10.70 -1.97 -2.39
CA ALA A 112 12.16 -1.83 -2.38
C ALA A 112 12.59 -0.36 -2.33
N LEU A 113 12.00 0.50 -3.17
CA LEU A 113 12.29 1.94 -3.16
C LEU A 113 11.94 2.57 -1.80
N GLY A 114 10.79 2.19 -1.21
CA GLY A 114 10.36 2.68 0.10
C GLY A 114 11.33 2.27 1.21
N LEU A 115 11.77 1.01 1.20
CA LEU A 115 12.73 0.49 2.17
C LEU A 115 14.12 1.14 2.01
N ILE A 116 14.63 1.25 0.78
CA ILE A 116 15.92 1.91 0.50
C ILE A 116 15.87 3.38 0.94
N ALA A 117 14.77 4.07 0.62
CA ALA A 117 14.57 5.46 0.99
C ALA A 117 14.50 5.65 2.51
N TYR A 118 13.80 4.76 3.23
CA TYR A 118 13.74 4.72 4.68
C TYR A 118 15.14 4.51 5.30
N LEU A 119 15.83 3.44 4.91
CA LEU A 119 17.15 3.11 5.42
C LEU A 119 18.15 4.23 5.12
N GLY A 120 18.14 4.78 3.90
CA GLY A 120 18.99 5.89 3.51
C GLY A 120 18.66 7.22 4.22
N ALA A 121 17.45 7.37 4.77
CA ALA A 121 17.06 8.53 5.56
C ALA A 121 17.53 8.44 7.03
N TYR A 122 17.77 7.23 7.57
CA TYR A 122 17.95 7.01 9.02
C TYR A 122 19.13 6.15 9.46
N ARG A 123 19.81 5.43 8.57
CA ARG A 123 21.05 4.66 8.90
C ARG A 123 22.33 5.48 8.70
N ARG A 124 22.31 6.79 8.95
CA ARG A 124 23.53 7.63 9.00
C ARG A 124 23.73 8.16 10.39
#